data_AF-A0A2S9IIJ1-F1
#
_entry.id   AF-A0A2S9IIJ1-F1
#
_cell.length_a   1.000
_cell.length_b   1.000
_cell.length_c   1.000
_cell.angle_alpha   90.00
_cell.angle_beta   90.00
_cell.angle_gamma   90.00
#
_symmetry.space_group_name_H-M   'P 1'
#
loop_
_entity.id
_entity.type
_entity.pdbx_description
1 polymer ?
#
loop_
_entity_poly.entity_id
_entity_poly.type
_entity_poly.pdbx_seq_one_letter_code
_entity_poly.pdbx_strand_id
1 'polypeptide(L)'
;NGAGIGSKTGTLTIADGGVVNVNSGSGTTHLAKNSDIGGILNVGAAAGDTAVAAGTLNAATLAFGDGIGTLNFKHTGTNYNFDAAITMSGVNTFATINHVAGVTNLTADSSGFAGDTIVNGGTLNITNK
;
A
#
# COMPACT_ATOMS: atom_id res chain seq x y z
N ASN A 1 -6.82 3.44 17.56
CA ASN A 1 -5.49 4.04 17.31
C ASN A 1 -5.03 3.65 15.91
N GLY A 2 -4.62 4.62 15.09
CA GLY A 2 -4.17 4.39 13.70
C GLY A 2 -2.84 5.06 13.43
N ALA A 3 -2.16 4.64 12.37
CA ALA A 3 -0.93 5.26 11.87
C ALA A 3 -1.26 6.14 10.65
N GLY A 4 -0.60 7.30 10.52
CA GLY A 4 -0.78 8.20 9.39
C GLY A 4 0.52 8.35 8.60
N ILE A 5 0.48 8.07 7.30
CA ILE A 5 1.54 8.39 6.35
C ILE A 5 1.06 9.60 5.55
N GLY A 6 1.79 10.69 5.67
CA GLY A 6 1.60 11.85 4.80
C GLY A 6 0.99 13.09 5.44
N SER A 7 1.11 13.36 6.76
CA SER A 7 0.67 14.67 7.35
C SER A 7 1.32 15.91 6.68
N LYS A 8 2.35 15.67 5.86
CA LYS A 8 2.96 16.46 4.77
C LYS A 8 3.46 15.42 3.73
N THR A 9 3.98 15.76 2.55
CA THR A 9 4.47 14.73 1.59
C THR A 9 5.41 13.73 2.28
N GLY A 10 4.96 12.47 2.42
CA GLY A 10 5.63 11.49 3.27
C GLY A 10 5.75 10.15 2.58
N THR A 11 6.92 9.53 2.71
CA THR A 11 7.22 8.20 2.16
C THR A 11 7.55 7.25 3.30
N LEU A 12 6.89 6.10 3.33
CA LEU A 12 7.27 4.96 4.16
C LEU A 12 7.70 3.81 3.25
N THR A 13 8.86 3.24 3.51
CA THR A 13 9.33 2.02 2.84
C THR A 13 9.42 0.91 3.86
N ILE A 14 8.75 -0.22 3.60
CA ILE A 14 8.82 -1.43 4.41
C ILE A 14 9.49 -2.51 3.57
N ALA A 15 10.72 -2.85 3.93
CA ALA A 15 11.62 -3.69 3.15
C ALA A 15 12.37 -4.69 4.02
N ASP A 16 13.00 -5.67 3.38
CA ASP A 16 13.95 -6.59 3.98
C ASP A 16 13.43 -7.29 5.25
N GLY A 17 12.16 -7.71 5.19
CA GLY A 17 11.48 -8.37 6.31
C GLY A 17 11.08 -7.45 7.46
N GLY A 18 11.29 -6.14 7.35
CA GLY A 18 10.82 -5.15 8.32
C GLY A 18 9.30 -5.21 8.50
N VAL A 19 8.83 -4.95 9.71
CA VAL A 19 7.40 -5.03 10.05
C VAL A 19 6.91 -3.72 10.64
N VAL A 20 5.82 -3.20 10.11
CA VAL A 20 5.06 -2.09 10.70
C VAL A 20 3.80 -2.67 11.33
N ASN A 21 3.70 -2.58 12.66
CA ASN A 21 2.55 -3.07 13.42
C ASN A 21 1.61 -1.92 13.77
N VAL A 22 0.36 -1.98 13.32
CA VAL A 22 -0.67 -0.97 13.63
C VAL A 22 -1.77 -1.60 14.45
N ASN A 23 -1.85 -1.20 15.74
CA ASN A 23 -2.80 -1.73 16.71
C ASN A 23 -2.83 -3.28 16.72
N SER A 24 -1.66 -3.90 16.73
CA SER A 24 -1.50 -5.37 16.69
C SER A 24 -2.24 -6.05 15.54
N GLY A 25 -2.24 -5.42 14.36
CA GLY A 25 -2.88 -5.95 13.15
C GLY A 25 -4.36 -5.60 13.01
N SER A 26 -4.98 -4.98 14.01
CA SER A 26 -6.40 -4.59 13.96
C SER A 26 -6.62 -3.13 13.54
N GLY A 27 -5.54 -2.36 13.35
CA GLY A 27 -5.63 -0.93 13.13
C GLY A 27 -5.73 -0.52 11.66
N THR A 28 -6.04 0.74 11.45
CA THR A 28 -6.07 1.37 10.12
C THR A 28 -4.84 2.23 9.92
N THR A 29 -4.16 2.01 8.79
CA THR A 29 -3.12 2.90 8.27
C THR A 29 -3.78 3.86 7.29
N HIS A 30 -3.60 5.17 7.48
CA HIS A 30 -4.11 6.18 6.57
C HIS A 30 -3.00 6.67 5.67
N LEU A 31 -3.23 6.68 4.37
CA LEU A 31 -2.30 7.17 3.36
C LEU A 31 -2.88 8.41 2.68
N ALA A 32 -2.11 9.51 2.67
CA ALA A 32 -2.51 10.78 2.06
C ALA A 32 -3.89 11.27 2.56
N LYS A 33 -4.04 11.41 3.88
CA LYS A 33 -5.35 11.61 4.51
C LYS A 33 -6.10 12.87 4.04
N ASN A 34 -5.39 13.98 3.76
CA ASN A 34 -5.97 15.31 3.49
C ASN A 34 -5.73 15.71 2.02
N SER A 35 -6.56 16.59 1.46
CA SER A 35 -6.62 16.93 0.02
C SER A 35 -5.36 17.55 -0.60
N ASP A 36 -4.49 18.17 0.21
CA ASP A 36 -3.35 18.96 -0.28
C ASP A 36 -1.99 18.26 -0.08
N ILE A 37 -2.01 16.98 0.33
CA ILE A 37 -0.81 16.23 0.72
C ILE A 37 -0.67 14.94 -0.08
N GLY A 38 0.58 14.54 -0.32
CA GLY A 38 0.92 13.25 -0.92
C GLY A 38 1.38 12.23 0.11
N GLY A 39 1.16 10.95 -0.17
CA GLY A 39 1.65 9.85 0.65
C GLY A 39 2.10 8.69 -0.22
N ILE A 40 3.31 8.17 0.04
CA ILE A 40 3.83 6.99 -0.64
C ILE A 40 4.10 5.88 0.38
N LEU A 41 3.56 4.70 0.12
CA LEU A 41 3.93 3.46 0.82
C LEU A 41 4.62 2.53 -0.18
N ASN A 42 5.86 2.15 0.10
CA ASN A 42 6.59 1.14 -0.66
C ASN A 42 6.65 -0.16 0.13
N VAL A 43 6.30 -1.27 -0.52
CA VAL A 43 6.56 -2.63 -0.05
C VAL A 43 7.70 -3.21 -0.88
N GLY A 44 8.85 -3.41 -0.25
CA GLY A 44 10.13 -3.62 -0.92
C GLY A 44 10.80 -2.29 -1.23
N ALA A 45 11.15 -2.03 -2.49
CA ALA A 45 11.86 -0.84 -2.92
C ALA A 45 10.93 0.26 -3.48
N ALA A 46 11.44 1.47 -3.64
CA ALA A 46 10.76 2.51 -4.40
C ALA A 46 10.75 2.17 -5.90
N ALA A 47 9.81 2.75 -6.66
CA ALA A 47 9.60 2.43 -8.08
C ALA A 47 10.85 2.58 -8.97
N GLY A 48 11.77 3.50 -8.61
CA GLY A 48 13.04 3.74 -9.34
C GLY A 48 14.22 2.87 -8.94
N ASP A 49 14.15 2.17 -7.80
CA ASP A 49 15.33 1.51 -7.18
C ASP A 49 15.39 0.02 -7.48
N THR A 50 16.49 -0.66 -7.18
CA THR A 50 16.57 -2.12 -7.30
C THR A 50 15.58 -2.80 -6.34
N ALA A 51 14.82 -3.79 -6.82
CA ALA A 51 13.88 -4.54 -5.98
C ALA A 51 14.63 -5.28 -4.85
N VAL A 52 14.06 -5.23 -3.65
CA VAL A 52 14.58 -5.93 -2.45
C VAL A 52 13.51 -6.84 -1.85
N ALA A 53 13.77 -7.52 -0.73
CA ALA A 53 12.74 -8.32 -0.10
C ALA A 53 11.59 -7.43 0.42
N ALA A 54 10.36 -7.93 0.33
CA ALA A 54 9.21 -7.21 0.88
C ALA A 54 9.32 -7.12 2.40
N GLY A 55 8.85 -6.01 2.97
CA GLY A 55 8.46 -5.96 4.37
C GLY A 55 6.96 -6.22 4.55
N THR A 56 6.47 -6.10 5.77
CA THR A 56 5.08 -6.40 6.13
C THR A 56 4.40 -5.21 6.78
N LEU A 57 3.22 -4.84 6.26
CA LEU A 57 2.27 -3.99 6.97
C LEU A 57 1.30 -4.88 7.74
N ASN A 58 1.48 -4.99 9.05
CA ASN A 58 0.55 -5.68 9.93
C ASN A 58 -0.53 -4.70 10.40
N ALA A 59 -1.58 -4.56 9.60
CA ALA A 59 -2.74 -3.71 9.82
C ALA A 59 -3.99 -4.36 9.21
N ALA A 60 -5.18 -4.04 9.71
CA ALA A 60 -6.42 -4.57 9.15
C ALA A 60 -6.78 -3.85 7.84
N THR A 61 -6.44 -2.57 7.75
CA THR A 61 -6.84 -1.72 6.62
C THR A 61 -5.74 -0.73 6.26
N LEU A 62 -5.51 -0.55 4.96
CA LEU A 62 -4.85 0.60 4.36
C LEU A 62 -5.92 1.48 3.70
N ALA A 63 -6.19 2.63 4.29
CA ALA A 63 -7.19 3.58 3.81
C ALA A 63 -6.52 4.76 3.10
N PHE A 64 -6.82 4.93 1.81
CA PHE A 64 -6.50 6.15 1.09
C PHE A 64 -7.43 7.28 1.52
N GLY A 65 -6.89 8.49 1.72
CA GLY A 65 -7.66 9.70 2.00
C GLY A 65 -7.89 10.57 0.78
N ASP A 66 -8.10 11.86 1.02
CA ASP A 66 -8.38 12.85 -0.04
C ASP A 66 -7.14 13.28 -0.85
N GLY A 67 -5.95 13.01 -0.34
CA GLY A 67 -4.69 13.39 -0.97
C GLY A 67 -4.24 12.43 -2.07
N ILE A 68 -3.08 12.73 -2.67
CA ILE A 68 -2.47 11.88 -3.70
C ILE A 68 -1.73 10.72 -3.02
N GLY A 69 -2.34 9.54 -3.02
CA GLY A 69 -1.76 8.35 -2.41
C GLY A 69 -1.18 7.37 -3.42
N THR A 70 0.00 6.81 -3.14
CA THR A 70 0.59 5.75 -3.95
C THR A 70 1.05 4.59 -3.08
N LEU A 71 0.56 3.38 -3.39
CA LEU A 71 1.08 2.12 -2.88
C LEU A 71 1.93 1.46 -3.97
N ASN A 72 3.25 1.33 -3.74
CA ASN A 72 4.15 0.64 -4.64
C ASN A 72 4.46 -0.77 -4.14
N PHE A 73 4.28 -1.76 -5.00
CA PHE A 73 4.83 -3.10 -4.84
C PHE A 73 6.05 -3.24 -5.75
N LYS A 74 7.23 -3.34 -5.17
CA LYS A 74 8.47 -3.63 -5.89
C LYS A 74 9.37 -4.49 -5.04
N HIS A 75 9.16 -5.79 -5.10
CA HIS A 75 9.89 -6.74 -4.28
C HIS A 75 10.34 -7.97 -5.06
N THR A 76 11.23 -8.77 -4.47
CA THR A 76 11.75 -10.01 -5.06
C THR A 76 10.91 -11.25 -4.74
N GLY A 77 9.97 -11.15 -3.80
CA GLY A 77 9.08 -12.24 -3.40
C GLY A 77 8.24 -12.81 -4.56
N THR A 78 8.06 -14.14 -4.56
CA THR A 78 7.35 -14.91 -5.59
C THR A 78 5.94 -15.35 -5.17
N ASN A 79 5.54 -15.07 -3.93
CA ASN A 79 4.21 -15.34 -3.39
C ASN A 79 3.96 -14.46 -2.16
N TYR A 80 4.09 -13.14 -2.32
CA TYR A 80 3.91 -12.19 -1.22
C TYR A 80 2.42 -11.90 -1.00
N ASN A 81 1.95 -11.99 0.25
CA ASN A 81 0.59 -11.64 0.59
C ASN A 81 0.53 -10.25 1.20
N PHE A 82 -0.39 -9.43 0.69
CA PHE A 82 -0.77 -8.17 1.30
C PHE A 82 -2.14 -8.33 1.94
N ASP A 83 -2.14 -8.55 3.25
CA ASP A 83 -3.34 -8.95 4.01
C ASP A 83 -4.18 -7.78 4.54
N ALA A 84 -3.75 -6.53 4.34
CA ALA A 84 -4.55 -5.36 4.71
C ALA A 84 -5.61 -5.08 3.63
N ALA A 85 -6.86 -4.91 4.04
CA ALA A 85 -7.94 -4.45 3.15
C ALA A 85 -7.60 -3.06 2.59
N ILE A 86 -7.73 -2.87 1.29
CA ILE A 86 -7.47 -1.57 0.65
C ILE A 86 -8.79 -0.86 0.43
N THR A 87 -8.92 0.33 1.02
CA THR A 87 -10.15 1.12 0.95
C THR A 87 -9.85 2.57 0.63
N MET A 88 -10.89 3.30 0.23
CA MET A 88 -10.87 4.74 0.11
C MET A 88 -11.82 5.34 1.16
N SER A 89 -11.30 6.31 1.91
CA SER A 89 -12.03 7.06 2.93
C SER A 89 -12.27 8.51 2.53
N GLY A 90 -11.56 9.00 1.51
CA GLY A 90 -11.74 10.31 0.91
C GLY A 90 -12.81 10.34 -0.18
N VAL A 91 -13.23 11.56 -0.54
CA VAL A 91 -14.17 11.81 -1.65
C VAL A 91 -13.47 11.84 -3.02
N ASN A 92 -12.15 11.94 -3.03
CA ASN A 92 -11.32 12.01 -4.23
C ASN A 92 -10.84 10.60 -4.63
N THR A 93 -10.59 10.38 -5.92
CA THR A 93 -10.08 9.09 -6.45
C THR A 93 -8.57 9.09 -6.73
N PHE A 94 -7.81 10.04 -6.16
CA PHE A 94 -6.36 10.21 -6.39
C PHE A 94 -5.49 9.18 -5.65
N ALA A 95 -5.86 7.91 -5.77
CA ALA A 95 -5.16 6.80 -5.18
C ALA A 95 -4.64 5.87 -6.29
N THR A 96 -3.40 5.42 -6.15
CA THR A 96 -2.77 4.52 -7.12
C THR A 96 -2.16 3.32 -6.42
N ILE A 97 -2.49 2.11 -6.87
CA ILE A 97 -1.71 0.91 -6.62
C ILE A 97 -0.80 0.71 -7.84
N ASN A 98 0.51 0.69 -7.62
CA ASN A 98 1.51 0.52 -8.66
C ASN A 98 2.33 -0.74 -8.40
N HIS A 99 2.15 -1.75 -9.24
CA HIS A 99 2.87 -3.01 -9.15
C HIS A 99 4.00 -3.05 -10.19
N VAL A 100 5.25 -3.04 -9.72
CA VAL A 100 6.45 -2.85 -10.56
C VAL A 100 7.26 -4.15 -10.69
N ALA A 101 7.34 -4.96 -9.63
CA ALA A 101 8.07 -6.23 -9.63
C ALA A 101 7.61 -7.16 -8.50
N GLY A 102 7.82 -8.46 -8.69
CA GLY A 102 7.44 -9.51 -7.73
C GLY A 102 6.12 -10.18 -8.08
N VAL A 103 5.63 -11.02 -7.16
CA VAL A 103 4.28 -11.58 -7.20
C VAL A 103 3.56 -11.20 -5.92
N THR A 104 2.54 -10.35 -6.04
CA THR A 104 1.71 -9.88 -4.92
C THR A 104 0.32 -10.48 -5.00
N ASN A 105 -0.18 -10.98 -3.88
CA ASN A 105 -1.56 -11.42 -3.70
C ASN A 105 -2.27 -10.40 -2.78
N LEU A 106 -3.30 -9.71 -3.30
CA LEU A 106 -4.23 -8.94 -2.49
C LEU A 106 -5.28 -9.91 -1.93
N THR A 107 -5.09 -10.31 -0.68
CA THR A 107 -5.83 -11.41 -0.04
C THR A 107 -7.08 -10.94 0.70
N ALA A 108 -7.07 -9.70 1.19
CA ALA A 108 -8.21 -9.08 1.86
C ALA A 108 -9.19 -8.42 0.89
N ASP A 109 -10.41 -8.18 1.36
CA ASP A 109 -11.44 -7.46 0.61
C ASP A 109 -10.99 -6.02 0.28
N SER A 110 -10.79 -5.77 -1.01
CA SER A 110 -10.42 -4.44 -1.54
C SER A 110 -11.49 -3.88 -2.48
N SER A 111 -12.75 -4.31 -2.32
CA SER A 111 -13.93 -3.81 -3.06
C SER A 111 -14.14 -2.30 -2.88
N GLY A 112 -13.74 -1.76 -1.73
CA GLY A 112 -13.78 -0.34 -1.41
C GLY A 112 -12.69 0.51 -2.07
N PHE A 113 -11.81 -0.07 -2.89
CA PHE A 113 -10.81 0.68 -3.65
C PHE A 113 -11.33 1.10 -5.03
N ALA A 114 -11.40 2.41 -5.26
CA ALA A 114 -11.91 3.03 -6.48
C ALA A 114 -10.83 3.84 -7.25
N GLY A 115 -9.55 3.71 -6.88
CA GLY A 115 -8.43 4.35 -7.55
C GLY A 115 -7.86 3.52 -8.70
N ASP A 116 -6.75 3.98 -9.25
CA ASP A 116 -6.07 3.32 -10.35
C ASP A 116 -5.22 2.15 -9.86
N THR A 117 -5.25 1.04 -10.60
CA THR A 117 -4.31 -0.07 -10.42
C THR A 117 -3.48 -0.22 -11.69
N ILE A 118 -2.17 -0.02 -11.56
CA ILE A 118 -1.22 -0.03 -12.67
C ILE A 118 -0.25 -1.20 -12.44
N VAL A 119 -0.16 -2.11 -13.41
CA VAL A 119 0.77 -3.25 -13.37
C VAL A 119 1.83 -3.03 -14.45
N ASN A 120 2.99 -2.52 -14.02
CA ASN A 120 4.14 -2.24 -14.88
C ASN A 120 5.11 -3.43 -15.00
N GLY A 121 5.01 -4.42 -14.10
CA GLY A 121 5.82 -5.62 -14.13
C GLY A 121 5.44 -6.61 -13.03
N GLY A 122 5.91 -7.86 -13.13
CA GLY A 122 5.57 -8.92 -12.19
C GLY A 122 4.13 -9.43 -12.33
N THR A 123 3.53 -9.88 -11.23
CA THR A 123 2.15 -10.40 -11.19
C THR A 123 1.40 -9.87 -9.98
N LEU A 124 0.21 -9.32 -10.21
CA LEU A 124 -0.72 -8.89 -9.17
C LEU A 124 -1.97 -9.78 -9.22
N ASN A 125 -2.14 -10.62 -8.20
CA ASN A 125 -3.33 -11.46 -8.04
C ASN A 125 -4.32 -10.78 -7.11
N ILE A 126 -5.58 -10.71 -7.51
CA ILE A 126 -6.66 -10.13 -6.72
C ILE A 126 -7.64 -11.26 -6.41
N THR A 127 -7.63 -11.73 -5.16
CA THR A 127 -8.46 -12.88 -4.77
C THR A 127 -9.80 -12.45 -4.16
N ASN A 128 -9.94 -11.19 -3.74
CA ASN A 128 -11.19 -10.66 -3.21
C ASN A 128 -11.34 -9.16 -3.49
N LYS A 129 -12.37 -8.78 -4.26
CA LYS A 129 -12.70 -7.42 -4.65
C LYS A 129 -14.20 -7.27 -4.82
#